data_AF-A0A6V7IU07-F1
#
_entry.id   AF-A0A6V7IU07-F1
#
_cell.length_a   1.000
_cell.length_b   1.000
_cell.length_c   1.000
_cell.angle_alpha   90.00
_cell.angle_beta   90.00
_cell.angle_gamma   90.00
#
_symmetry.space_group_name_H-M   'P 1'
#
loop_
_entity.id
_entity.type
_entity.pdbx_description
1 polymer ?
#
loop_
_entity_poly.entity_id
_entity_poly.type
_entity_poly.pdbx_seq_one_letter_code
_entity_poly.pdbx_strand_id
1 'polypeptide(L)' 'VEIDSGAIIEQEAVPVLPGDTVEILQERIKIAEHKCFPRALKYLATGRIQLKDDGKLQWNY' A
#
# COMPACT_ATOMS: atom_id res chain seq x y z
N VAL A 1 6.97 13.97 -12.47
CA VAL A 1 6.92 13.09 -11.28
C VAL A 1 7.37 11.72 -11.77
N GLU A 2 8.33 11.12 -11.08
CA GLU A 2 8.79 9.76 -11.39
C GLU A 2 7.67 8.76 -11.06
N ILE A 3 7.53 7.72 -11.89
CA ILE A 3 6.52 6.68 -11.68
C ILE A 3 6.85 5.93 -10.37
N ASP A 4 5.83 5.52 -9.62
CA ASP A 4 5.96 4.77 -8.36
C ASP A 4 6.81 5.44 -7.26
N SER A 5 6.92 6.78 -7.30
CA SER A 5 7.76 7.57 -6.37
C SER A 5 6.97 8.49 -5.43
N GLY A 6 5.65 8.26 -5.30
CA GLY A 6 4.78 9.03 -4.40
C GLY A 6 4.95 8.64 -2.93
N ALA A 7 4.33 9.42 -2.03
CA ALA A 7 4.32 9.12 -0.61
C ALA A 7 3.59 7.79 -0.33
N ILE A 8 4.25 6.89 0.39
CA ILE A 8 3.68 5.60 0.79
C ILE A 8 2.60 5.82 1.85
N ILE A 9 1.41 5.24 1.63
CA ILE A 9 0.29 5.27 2.59
C ILE A 9 0.29 4.03 3.49
N GLU A 10 0.32 2.85 2.87
CA GLU A 10 0.22 1.55 3.55
C GLU A 10 1.07 0.53 2.80
N GLN A 11 1.55 -0.48 3.51
CA GLN A 11 2.29 -1.61 2.96
C GLN A 11 1.91 -2.89 3.71
N GLU A 12 2.00 -4.03 3.03
CA GLU A 12 1.77 -5.34 3.63
C GLU A 12 2.88 -6.29 3.15
N ALA A 13 3.59 -6.92 4.09
CA ALA A 13 4.67 -7.84 3.76
C ALA A 13 4.10 -9.20 3.35
N VAL A 14 4.64 -9.76 2.26
CA VAL A 14 4.26 -11.08 1.75
C VAL A 14 5.53 -11.93 1.62
N PRO A 15 5.59 -13.12 2.24
CA PRO A 15 6.76 -13.97 2.14
C PRO A 15 6.86 -14.60 0.74
N VAL A 16 8.08 -14.77 0.25
CA VAL A 16 8.39 -15.66 -0.88
C VAL A 16 8.75 -17.03 -0.31
N LEU A 17 8.15 -18.09 -0.84
CA LEU A 17 8.33 -19.46 -0.36
C LEU A 17 9.14 -20.29 -1.37
N PRO A 18 9.86 -21.33 -0.91
CA PRO A 18 10.54 -22.26 -1.81
C PRO A 18 9.56 -22.88 -2.81
N GLY A 19 9.88 -22.77 -4.10
CA GLY A 19 9.05 -23.29 -5.19
C GLY A 19 7.96 -22.34 -5.69
N ASP A 20 7.90 -21.09 -5.20
CA ASP A 20 7.02 -20.08 -5.79
C ASP A 20 7.35 -19.86 -7.29
N THR A 21 6.31 -19.85 -8.12
CA THR A 21 6.34 -19.22 -9.44
C THR A 21 5.83 -17.79 -9.34
N VAL A 22 5.96 -17.02 -10.43
CA VAL A 22 5.40 -15.64 -10.51
C VAL A 22 3.91 -15.66 -10.20
N GLU A 23 3.17 -16.61 -10.75
CA GLU A 23 1.72 -16.73 -10.59
C GLU A 23 1.35 -17.04 -9.14
N ILE A 24 2.06 -17.96 -8.48
CA ILE A 24 1.80 -18.34 -7.08
C ILE A 24 2.07 -17.15 -6.14
N LEU A 25 3.20 -16.47 -6.34
CA LEU A 25 3.53 -15.28 -5.55
C LEU A 25 2.52 -14.15 -5.80
N GLN A 26 2.12 -13.94 -7.05
CA GLN A 26 1.16 -12.89 -7.42
C GLN A 26 -0.21 -13.12 -6.78
N GLU A 27 -0.72 -14.35 -6.73
CA GLU A 27 -1.97 -14.65 -6.02
C GLU A 27 -1.87 -14.35 -4.52
N ARG A 28 -0.72 -14.62 -3.91
CA ARG A 28 -0.48 -14.26 -2.50
C ARG A 28 -0.44 -12.74 -2.30
N ILE A 29 0.17 -12.01 -3.23
CA ILE A 29 0.22 -10.54 -3.24
C ILE A 29 -1.19 -9.95 -3.39
N LYS A 30 -2.02 -10.44 -4.31
CA LYS A 30 -3.41 -9.97 -4.50
C LYS A 30 -4.24 -10.08 -3.22
N ILE A 31 -4.05 -11.15 -2.43
CA ILE A 31 -4.73 -11.31 -1.13
C ILE A 31 -4.30 -10.20 -0.15
N ALA A 32 -3.03 -9.81 -0.15
CA ALA A 32 -2.54 -8.69 0.66
C ALA A 32 -3.07 -7.35 0.13
N GLU A 33 -3.10 -7.14 -1.19
CA GLU A 33 -3.66 -5.93 -1.82
C GLU A 33 -5.14 -5.73 -1.48
N HIS A 34 -5.96 -6.79 -1.51
CA HIS A 34 -7.37 -6.76 -1.13
C HIS A 34 -7.62 -6.31 0.32
N LYS A 35 -6.59 -6.36 1.18
CA LYS A 35 -6.65 -5.84 2.56
C LYS A 35 -6.01 -4.46 2.67
N CYS A 36 -4.84 -4.29 2.07
CA CYS A 36 -4.05 -3.07 2.13
C CYS A 36 -4.78 -1.88 1.47
N PHE A 37 -5.34 -2.09 0.27
CA PHE A 37 -5.96 -1.03 -0.50
C PHE A 37 -7.21 -0.43 0.18
N PRO A 38 -8.18 -1.22 0.68
CA PRO A 38 -9.32 -0.66 1.41
C PRO A 38 -8.94 0.07 2.70
N ARG A 39 -7.88 -0.37 3.41
CA ARG A 39 -7.37 0.35 4.60
C ARG A 39 -6.83 1.72 4.21
N ALA A 40 -5.96 1.77 3.20
CA ALA A 40 -5.40 3.03 2.68
C ALA A 40 -6.51 3.99 2.25
N LEU A 41 -7.50 3.49 1.49
CA LEU A 41 -8.65 4.28 1.06
C LEU A 41 -9.46 4.79 2.25
N LYS A 42 -9.70 3.96 3.27
CA LYS A 42 -10.41 4.36 4.48
C LYS A 42 -9.69 5.49 5.22
N TYR A 43 -8.36 5.43 5.35
CA TYR A 43 -7.61 6.50 6.02
C TYR A 43 -7.76 7.83 5.26
N LEU A 44 -7.68 7.78 3.93
CA LEU A 44 -7.86 8.97 3.10
C LEU A 44 -9.29 9.52 3.19
N ALA A 45 -10.30 8.65 2.99
CA ALA A 45 -11.70 9.04 2.98
C ALA A 45 -12.22 9.57 4.33
N THR A 46 -11.58 9.16 5.44
CA THR A 46 -11.92 9.63 6.79
C THR A 46 -11.07 10.81 7.26
N GLY A 47 -10.18 11.34 6.40
CA GLY A 47 -9.31 12.46 6.74
C GLY A 47 -8.22 12.13 7.78
N ARG A 48 -7.95 10.85 8.02
CA ARG A 48 -6.86 10.41 8.92
C ARG A 48 -5.48 10.62 8.32
N ILE A 49 -5.41 10.74 7.00
CA ILE A 49 -4.18 11.09 6.29
C ILE A 49 -4.43 12.23 5.30
N GLN A 50 -3.39 12.99 5.03
CA GLN A 50 -3.37 14.06 4.03
C GLN A 50 -1.97 14.13 3.38
N LEU A 51 -1.92 14.46 2.09
CA LEU A 51 -0.68 14.82 1.42
C LEU A 51 -0.40 16.31 1.62
N LYS A 52 0.78 16.64 2.14
CA LYS A 52 1.24 18.03 2.28
C LYS A 52 1.82 18.58 0.98
N ASP A 53 1.95 19.91 0.91
CA ASP A 53 2.57 20.62 -0.22
C ASP A 53 4.04 20.22 -0.44
N ASP A 54 4.73 19.74 0.60
CA ASP A 54 6.11 19.23 0.53
C ASP A 54 6.19 17.77 0.04
N GLY A 55 5.05 17.18 -0.36
CA GLY A 55 4.96 15.82 -0.89
C GLY A 55 5.01 14.72 0.18
N LYS A 56 4.98 15.07 1.48
CA LYS A 56 4.99 14.08 2.56
C LYS A 56 3.58 13.73 3.03
N LEU A 57 3.41 12.49 3.47
CA LEU A 57 2.18 12.04 4.13
C LEU A 57 2.13 12.57 5.57
N GLN A 58 1.01 13.16 5.95
CA GLN A 58 0.70 13.54 7.33
C GLN A 58 -0.40 12.63 7.89
N TRP A 59 -0.20 12.15 9.11
CA TRP A 59 -1.26 11.49 9.90
C TRP A 59 -1.95 12.50 10.81
N ASN A 60 -3.27 12.47 10.82
CA ASN A 60 -4.13 13.26 11.67
C ASN A 60 -4.61 12.35 12.80
N TYR A 61 -4.05 12.56 14.00
CA TYR A 61 -4.41 11.87 15.23
C TYR A 61 -5.53 12.61 15.97
#